data_AF-A0A2H9QFU8-F1
#
_entry.id   AF-A0A2H9QFU8-F1
#
_cell.length_a   1.000
_cell.length_b   1.000
_cell.length_c   1.000
_cell.angle_alpha   90.00
_cell.angle_beta   90.00
_cell.angle_gamma   90.00
#
_symmetry.space_group_name_H-M   'P 1'
#
loop_
_entity.id
_entity.type
_entity.pdbx_description
1 polymer ?
#
loop_
_entity_poly.entity_id
_entity_poly.type
_entity_poly.pdbx_seq_one_letter_code
_entity_poly.pdbx_strand_id
1 'polypeptide(L)'
;GPIKDAIQQMGAKRLLIDSITSYSLLFKDEYQQRESILRFFELIRKWGCTSIIISEMSPKEAETAKGSVGFLVDAVISLYYEKKEEKDVRVHSLEILKMRGTKHTNKVCALNFEKEGIKIYADIEIF
;
A
#
# COMPACT_ATOMS: atom_id res chain seq x y z
N GLY A 1 -3.87 -19.88 -14.81
CA GLY A 1 -4.69 -19.36 -13.69
C GLY A 1 -5.06 -17.95 -14.07
N PRO A 2 -6.31 -17.51 -13.90
CA PRO A 2 -6.90 -16.41 -14.67
C PRO A 2 -6.07 -15.11 -14.63
N ILE A 3 -5.54 -14.73 -13.46
CA ILE A 3 -4.71 -13.53 -13.31
C ILE A 3 -3.38 -13.66 -14.08
N LYS A 4 -2.67 -14.78 -13.92
CA LYS A 4 -1.40 -15.04 -14.64
C LYS A 4 -1.63 -15.04 -16.15
N ASP A 5 -2.70 -15.69 -16.59
CA ASP A 5 -3.00 -15.85 -18.02
C ASP A 5 -3.31 -14.47 -18.63
N ALA A 6 -4.06 -13.62 -17.91
CA ALA A 6 -4.30 -12.23 -18.31
C ALA A 6 -3.01 -11.41 -18.39
N ILE A 7 -2.12 -11.51 -17.39
CA ILE A 7 -0.81 -10.84 -17.39
C ILE A 7 -0.01 -11.23 -18.64
N GLN A 8 0.04 -12.52 -18.97
CA GLN A 8 0.79 -13.05 -20.11
C GLN A 8 0.18 -12.62 -21.45
N GLN A 9 -1.14 -12.72 -21.60
CA GLN A 9 -1.85 -12.34 -22.82
C GLN A 9 -1.73 -10.85 -23.12
N MET A 10 -1.82 -10.00 -22.09
CA MET A 10 -1.68 -8.55 -22.23
C MET A 10 -0.22 -8.08 -22.31
N GLY A 11 0.75 -8.95 -22.00
CA GLY A 11 2.14 -8.54 -21.82
C GLY A 11 2.33 -7.52 -20.69
N ALA A 12 1.49 -7.59 -19.66
CA ALA A 12 1.41 -6.57 -18.61
C ALA A 12 2.73 -6.42 -17.85
N LYS A 13 3.13 -5.16 -17.60
CA LYS A 13 4.33 -4.82 -16.82
C LYS A 13 4.02 -4.39 -15.39
N ARG A 14 2.77 -4.00 -15.14
CA ARG A 14 2.29 -3.50 -13.85
C ARG A 14 1.03 -4.24 -13.44
N LEU A 15 0.92 -4.53 -12.15
CA LEU A 15 -0.24 -5.17 -11.54
C LEU A 15 -0.71 -4.31 -10.36
N LEU A 16 -1.98 -3.98 -10.31
CA LEU A 16 -2.62 -3.38 -9.15
C LEU A 16 -3.58 -4.41 -8.54
N ILE A 17 -3.50 -4.62 -7.23
CA ILE A 17 -4.43 -5.47 -6.48
C ILE A 17 -5.10 -4.60 -5.43
N ASP A 18 -6.41 -4.43 -5.55
CA ASP A 18 -7.23 -3.63 -4.65
C ASP A 18 -8.42 -4.46 -4.15
N SER A 19 -8.49 -4.88 -2.89
CA SER A 19 -7.49 -4.78 -1.82
C SER A 19 -7.06 -6.17 -1.33
N ILE A 20 -5.86 -6.28 -0.76
CA ILE A 20 -5.45 -7.51 -0.05
C ILE A 20 -6.27 -7.73 1.23
N THR A 21 -6.85 -6.66 1.78
CA THR A 21 -7.71 -6.72 2.95
C THR A 21 -8.90 -7.63 2.71
N SER A 22 -9.61 -7.49 1.58
CA SER A 22 -10.75 -8.35 1.25
C SER A 22 -10.37 -9.82 1.09
N TYR A 23 -9.19 -10.10 0.51
CA TYR A 23 -8.67 -11.48 0.43
C TYR A 23 -8.39 -12.05 1.82
N SER A 24 -7.84 -11.24 2.71
CA SER A 24 -7.49 -11.65 4.06
C SER A 24 -8.73 -12.02 4.90
N LEU A 25 -9.89 -11.41 4.64
CA LEU A 25 -11.16 -11.67 5.33
C LEU A 25 -11.76 -13.05 5.01
N LEU A 26 -11.26 -13.75 3.98
CA LEU A 26 -11.69 -15.11 3.64
C LEU A 26 -11.24 -16.15 4.68
N PHE A 27 -10.27 -15.79 5.52
CA PHE A 27 -9.67 -16.69 6.50
C PHE A 27 -10.08 -16.27 7.91
N LYS A 28 -10.60 -17.22 8.69
CA LYS A 28 -10.99 -16.99 10.09
C LYS A 28 -9.84 -17.14 11.08
N ASP A 29 -8.82 -17.91 10.69
CA ASP A 29 -7.65 -18.22 11.50
C ASP A 29 -6.45 -17.35 11.06
N GLU A 30 -5.82 -16.66 12.02
CA GLU A 30 -4.71 -15.74 11.72
C GLU A 30 -3.51 -16.45 11.09
N TYR A 31 -3.25 -17.70 11.47
CA TYR A 31 -2.14 -18.47 10.91
C TYR A 31 -2.41 -18.81 9.43
N GLN A 32 -3.60 -19.31 9.12
CA GLN A 32 -4.03 -19.56 7.73
C GLN A 32 -4.04 -18.27 6.89
N GLN A 33 -4.49 -17.16 7.46
CA GLN A 33 -4.47 -15.85 6.81
C GLN A 33 -3.04 -15.45 6.43
N ARG A 34 -2.09 -15.53 7.37
CA ARG A 34 -0.68 -15.21 7.13
C ARG A 34 -0.05 -16.12 6.08
N GLU A 35 -0.23 -17.44 6.20
CA GLU A 35 0.25 -18.42 5.22
C GLU A 35 -0.29 -18.14 3.81
N SER A 36 -1.58 -17.82 3.70
CA SER A 36 -2.23 -17.55 2.41
C SER A 36 -1.72 -16.26 1.79
N ILE A 37 -1.57 -15.20 2.58
CA ILE A 37 -0.97 -13.93 2.14
C ILE A 37 0.47 -14.16 1.68
N LEU A 38 1.30 -14.88 2.44
CA LEU A 38 2.68 -15.23 2.08
C LEU A 38 2.75 -15.87 0.69
N ARG A 39 1.98 -16.94 0.48
CA ARG A 39 1.92 -17.65 -0.81
C ARG A 39 1.45 -16.76 -1.94
N PHE A 40 0.51 -15.86 -1.67
CA PHE A 40 0.01 -14.91 -2.65
C PHE A 40 1.11 -13.93 -3.11
N PHE A 41 1.86 -13.37 -2.17
CA PHE A 41 3.02 -12.51 -2.48
C PHE A 41 4.10 -13.26 -3.28
N GLU A 42 4.40 -14.51 -2.93
CA GLU A 42 5.34 -15.35 -3.70
C GLU A 42 4.86 -15.60 -5.14
N LEU A 43 3.56 -15.81 -5.35
CA LEU A 43 2.98 -15.97 -6.69
C LEU A 43 3.11 -14.70 -7.51
N ILE A 44 2.78 -13.54 -6.94
CA ILE A 44 2.88 -12.25 -7.61
C ILE A 44 4.32 -11.96 -8.03
N ARG A 45 5.29 -12.20 -7.14
CA ARG A 45 6.72 -12.03 -7.45
C ARG A 45 7.16 -12.86 -8.66
N LYS A 46 6.62 -14.07 -8.83
CA LYS A 46 6.93 -14.96 -9.97
C LYS A 46 6.34 -14.48 -11.30
N TRP A 47 5.35 -13.58 -11.29
CA TRP A 47 4.75 -13.08 -12.53
C TRP A 47 5.57 -12.00 -13.23
N GLY A 48 6.60 -11.45 -12.57
CA GLY A 48 7.53 -10.51 -13.20
C GLY A 48 6.94 -9.11 -13.47
N CYS A 49 5.87 -8.74 -12.79
CA CYS A 49 5.28 -7.40 -12.86
C CYS A 49 5.70 -6.54 -11.66
N THR A 50 5.88 -5.24 -11.88
CA THR A 50 5.89 -4.27 -10.78
C THR A 50 4.48 -4.20 -10.18
N SER A 51 4.34 -4.62 -8.93
CA SER A 51 3.03 -4.81 -8.31
C SER A 51 2.78 -3.80 -7.21
N ILE A 52 1.60 -3.17 -7.24
CA ILE A 52 1.07 -2.31 -6.17
C ILE A 52 -0.10 -3.07 -5.54
N ILE A 53 -0.13 -3.12 -4.23
CA ILE A 53 -1.15 -3.84 -3.46
C ILE A 53 -1.70 -2.87 -2.44
N ILE A 54 -3.03 -2.69 -2.45
CA ILE A 54 -3.72 -1.82 -1.52
C ILE A 54 -4.12 -2.63 -0.29
N SER A 55 -3.78 -2.11 0.89
CA SER A 55 -4.15 -2.68 2.18
C SER A 55 -4.78 -1.59 3.02
N GLU A 56 -5.97 -1.87 3.53
CA GLU A 56 -6.59 -1.08 4.58
C GLU A 56 -5.97 -1.49 5.92
N MET A 57 -5.66 -0.49 6.75
CA MET A 57 -5.00 -0.66 8.03
C MET A 57 -5.38 0.50 8.93
N SER A 58 -5.62 0.22 10.21
CA SER A 58 -5.81 1.27 11.20
C SER A 58 -4.48 2.02 11.45
N PRO A 59 -4.51 3.28 11.91
CA PRO A 59 -3.30 4.05 12.22
C PRO A 59 -2.36 3.33 13.19
N LYS A 60 -2.91 2.61 14.18
CA LYS A 60 -2.14 1.83 15.16
C LYS A 60 -1.43 0.62 14.52
N GLU A 61 -2.04 0.00 13.52
CA GLU A 61 -1.42 -1.08 12.74
C GLU A 61 -0.33 -0.53 11.80
N ALA A 62 -0.49 0.70 11.32
CA ALA A 62 0.53 1.42 10.54
C ALA A 62 1.82 1.63 11.32
N GLU A 63 1.70 2.19 12.52
CA GLU A 63 2.84 2.53 13.39
C GLU A 63 3.60 1.30 13.86
N THR A 64 2.86 0.21 14.13
CA THR A 64 3.51 -1.00 14.61
C THR A 64 4.26 -1.68 13.49
N ALA A 65 3.74 -1.76 12.25
CA ALA A 65 4.34 -2.39 11.05
C ALA A 65 5.03 -3.77 11.30
N LYS A 66 4.86 -4.35 12.49
CA LYS A 66 5.76 -5.32 13.11
C LYS A 66 5.26 -6.75 12.98
N GLY A 67 4.20 -7.01 12.19
CA GLY A 67 3.54 -8.32 12.27
C GLY A 67 3.09 -9.05 11.01
N SER A 68 2.74 -8.43 9.88
CA SER A 68 1.98 -9.19 8.84
C SER A 68 2.43 -8.98 7.40
N VAL A 69 2.25 -7.79 6.82
CA VAL A 69 2.42 -7.60 5.36
C VAL A 69 3.64 -6.74 4.99
N GLY A 70 3.97 -5.73 5.81
CA GLY A 70 5.07 -4.79 5.54
C GLY A 70 6.46 -5.44 5.37
N PHE A 71 6.69 -6.62 5.97
CA PHE A 71 7.92 -7.38 5.77
C PHE A 71 7.99 -8.11 4.43
N LEU A 72 6.84 -8.45 3.86
CA LEU A 72 6.71 -9.22 2.63
C LEU A 72 6.86 -8.37 1.38
N VAL A 73 6.79 -7.05 1.54
CA VAL A 73 6.93 -6.06 0.46
C VAL A 73 8.30 -5.40 0.50
N ASP A 74 8.71 -4.90 -0.67
CA ASP A 74 9.94 -4.12 -0.80
C ASP A 74 9.71 -2.64 -0.52
N ALA A 75 8.47 -2.17 -0.69
CA ALA A 75 8.04 -0.80 -0.46
C ALA A 75 6.80 -0.73 0.42
N VAL A 76 6.70 0.28 1.28
CA VAL A 76 5.51 0.62 2.05
C VAL A 76 5.26 2.12 1.90
N ILE A 77 4.11 2.47 1.34
CA ILE A 77 3.62 3.85 1.20
C ILE A 77 2.34 3.93 2.02
N SER A 78 2.33 4.82 3.01
CA SER A 78 1.18 5.06 3.89
C SER A 78 0.41 6.28 3.39
N LEU A 79 -0.91 6.14 3.27
CA LEU A 79 -1.84 7.24 2.99
C LEU A 79 -2.79 7.33 4.18
N TYR A 80 -2.90 8.51 4.77
CA TYR A 80 -3.77 8.74 5.91
C TYR A 80 -4.32 10.17 5.89
N TYR A 81 -5.27 10.44 6.79
CA TYR A 81 -5.78 11.80 6.98
C TYR A 81 -5.93 12.10 8.46
N GLU A 82 -5.77 13.37 8.80
CA GLU A 82 -5.98 13.89 10.15
C GLU A 82 -7.05 14.99 10.10
N LYS A 83 -7.95 15.02 11.09
CA LYS A 83 -8.87 16.14 11.27
C LYS A 83 -8.17 17.24 12.06
N LYS A 84 -8.03 18.43 11.49
CA LYS A 84 -7.54 19.63 12.19
C LYS A 84 -8.76 20.34 12.79
N GLU A 85 -9.02 20.10 14.08
CA GLU A 85 -10.23 20.60 14.77
C GLU A 85 -10.40 22.12 14.68
N GLU A 86 -9.32 22.89 14.74
CA GLU A 86 -9.36 24.36 14.66
C GLU A 86 -9.97 24.91 13.37
N LYS A 87 -9.87 24.15 12.28
CA LYS A 87 -10.31 24.56 10.94
C LYS A 87 -11.45 23.69 10.40
N ASP A 88 -11.87 22.67 11.15
CA ASP A 88 -12.82 21.63 10.73
C ASP A 88 -12.51 21.04 9.33
N VAL A 89 -11.23 20.87 9.03
CA VAL A 89 -10.75 20.31 7.75
C VAL A 89 -10.01 19.00 7.96
N ARG A 90 -10.11 18.09 6.99
CA ARG A 90 -9.25 16.92 6.89
C ARG A 90 -8.05 17.24 6.01
N VAL A 91 -6.85 16.96 6.51
CA VAL A 91 -5.61 17.06 5.75
C VAL A 91 -5.19 15.64 5.38
N HIS A 92 -5.04 15.38 4.09
CA HIS A 92 -4.55 14.11 3.58
C HIS A 92 -3.02 14.15 3.47
N SER A 93 -2.39 13.06 3.87
CA SER A 93 -0.94 12.92 3.95
C SER A 93 -0.49 11.63 3.29
N LEU A 94 0.72 11.67 2.72
CA LEU A 94 1.42 10.51 2.18
C LEU A 94 2.81 10.44 2.77
N GLU A 95 3.22 9.25 3.21
CA GLU A 95 4.56 8.99 3.71
C GLU A 95 5.12 7.70 3.11
N ILE A 96 6.42 7.68 2.82
CA ILE A 96 7.14 6.47 2.43
C ILE A 96 7.82 5.90 3.68
N LEU A 97 7.24 4.84 4.25
CA LEU A 97 7.77 4.18 5.45
C LEU A 97 8.99 3.30 5.13
N LYS A 98 9.06 2.79 3.89
CA LYS A 98 10.11 1.86 3.47
C LYS A 98 10.20 1.83 1.94
N MET A 99 11.41 1.90 1.40
CA MET A 99 11.74 1.49 0.02
C MET A 99 13.08 0.76 0.01
N ARG A 100 13.09 -0.57 -0.11
CA ARG A 100 14.34 -1.34 -0.14
C ARG A 100 15.14 -1.04 -1.41
N GLY A 101 16.46 -0.89 -1.24
CA GLY A 101 17.40 -0.73 -2.35
C GLY A 101 17.44 0.66 -2.99
N THR A 102 16.67 1.63 -2.48
CA THR A 102 16.65 3.00 -3.02
C THR A 102 16.53 4.03 -1.90
N LYS A 103 17.04 5.24 -2.13
CA LYS A 103 16.78 6.39 -1.24
C LYS A 103 15.37 6.90 -1.52
N HIS A 104 14.69 7.35 -0.48
CA HIS A 104 13.40 8.03 -0.57
C HIS A 104 13.37 9.22 0.39
N THR A 105 12.38 10.09 0.22
CA THR A 105 12.10 11.14 1.21
C THR A 105 11.59 10.52 2.51
N ASN A 106 12.02 11.08 3.64
CA ASN A 106 11.46 10.77 4.97
C ASN A 106 10.45 11.84 5.41
N LYS A 107 10.08 12.77 4.51
CA LYS A 107 9.07 13.79 4.79
C LYS A 107 7.67 13.22 4.65
N VAL A 108 6.78 13.68 5.51
CA VAL A 108 5.33 13.57 5.29
C VAL A 108 4.93 14.61 4.25
N CYS A 109 4.34 14.17 3.14
CA CYS A 109 3.94 15.03 2.03
C CYS A 109 2.43 15.27 2.05
N ALA A 110 2.00 16.52 1.86
CA ALA A 110 0.57 16.81 1.75
C ALA A 110 0.03 16.26 0.43
N LEU A 111 -1.18 15.71 0.48
CA LEU A 111 -1.87 15.12 -0.66
C LEU A 111 -3.19 15.85 -0.88
N ASN A 112 -3.52 16.13 -2.14
CA ASN A 112 -4.83 16.65 -2.52
C ASN A 112 -5.41 15.85 -3.69
N PHE A 113 -6.73 15.68 -3.68
CA PHE A 113 -7.46 15.08 -4.79
C PHE A 113 -7.99 16.20 -5.67
N GLU A 114 -7.42 16.32 -6.87
CA GLU A 114 -7.82 17.29 -7.89
C GLU A 114 -8.58 16.56 -9.01
N LYS A 115 -9.13 17.32 -9.96
CA LYS A 115 -9.92 16.73 -11.07
C LYS A 115 -9.08 15.79 -11.93
N GLU A 116 -7.79 16.08 -12.06
CA GLU A 116 -6.81 15.31 -12.83
C GLU A 116 -6.21 14.14 -12.03
N GLY A 117 -6.57 13.99 -10.75
CA GLY A 117 -6.13 12.89 -9.88
C GLY A 117 -5.41 13.37 -8.63
N ILE A 118 -4.46 12.57 -8.16
CA ILE A 118 -3.74 12.83 -6.91
C ILE A 118 -2.57 13.78 -7.15
N LYS A 119 -2.51 14.87 -6.40
CA LYS A 119 -1.37 15.78 -6.36
C LYS A 119 -0.67 15.71 -5.02
N ILE A 120 0.65 15.55 -5.06
CA ILE A 120 1.52 15.45 -3.89
C ILE A 120 2.38 16.71 -3.81
N TYR A 121 2.36 17.36 -2.66
CA TYR A 121 3.16 18.56 -2.39
C TYR A 121 4.39 18.17 -1.56
N ALA A 122 5.49 17.83 -2.23
CA ALA A 122 6.70 17.32 -1.59
C ALA A 122 7.49 18.39 -0.80
N ASP A 123 7.29 19.67 -1.12
CA ASP A 123 8.01 20.79 -0.51
C ASP A 123 7.24 21.47 0.62
N ILE A 124 6.01 21.02 0.91
CA ILE A 124 5.19 21.55 1.99
C ILE A 124 5.42 20.69 3.23
N GLU A 125 6.07 21.25 4.24
CA GLU A 125 6.09 20.66 5.58
C GLU A 125 4.72 20.89 6.24
N ILE A 126 4.06 19.80 6.61
CA ILE A 126 2.72 19.83 7.24
C ILE A 126 2.83 20.09 8.76
N PHE A 127 4.06 20.24 9.29
CA PHE A 127 4.39 20.42 10.70
C PHE A 127 5.40 21.55 10.87
#